data_AF-A0A3B5KY24-F1
#
_entry.id   AF-A0A3B5KY24-F1
#
_cell.length_a   1.000
_cell.length_b   1.000
_cell.length_c   1.000
_cell.angle_alpha   90.00
_cell.angle_beta   90.00
_cell.angle_gamma   90.00
#
_symmetry.space_group_name_H-M   'P 1'
#
loop_
_entity.id
_entity.type
_entity.pdbx_description
1 polymer ?
#
loop_
_entity_poly.entity_id
_entity_poly.type
_entity_poly.pdbx_seq_one_letter_code
_entity_poly.pdbx_strand_id
1 'polypeptide(L)'
;AANLITASPDWASLTLGVFVCQACSLLHRSIPHISQVKSVQDTWEDSEVELMATMGNGAAKAKYEQKVPAFYYRPTHTDCK
;
A
#
# COMPACT_ATOMS: atom_id res chain seq x y z
N ALA A 1 25.73 -8.56 12.19
CA ALA A 1 24.41 -8.77 12.82
C ALA A 1 23.96 -7.42 13.36
N ALA A 2 22.87 -6.80 12.94
CA ALA A 2 21.59 -7.34 12.51
C ALA A 2 21.13 -6.71 11.17
N ASN A 3 20.57 -7.56 10.31
CA ASN A 3 19.78 -7.13 9.15
C ASN A 3 18.57 -6.35 9.68
N LEU A 4 18.65 -5.02 9.63
CA LEU A 4 17.46 -4.18 9.76
C LEU A 4 16.51 -4.58 8.63
N ILE A 5 15.40 -5.17 9.03
CA ILE A 5 14.24 -5.51 8.22
C ILE A 5 13.82 -4.24 7.47
N THR A 6 14.32 -4.05 6.25
CA THR A 6 13.74 -3.07 5.35
C THR A 6 12.40 -3.64 4.90
N ALA A 7 11.36 -3.26 5.65
CA ALA A 7 10.07 -2.82 5.15
C ALA A 7 9.32 -3.75 4.19
N SER A 8 9.06 -4.99 4.61
CA SER A 8 7.90 -5.69 4.06
C SER A 8 6.64 -4.90 4.43
N PRO A 9 5.73 -4.62 3.49
CA PRO A 9 4.48 -3.94 3.83
C PRO A 9 3.60 -4.89 4.66
N ASP A 10 3.29 -4.49 5.89
CA ASP A 10 2.49 -5.29 6.83
C ASP A 10 0.98 -5.05 6.73
N TRP A 11 0.57 -4.14 5.84
CA TRP A 11 -0.83 -3.76 5.63
C TRP A 11 -1.19 -3.79 4.15
N ALA A 12 -2.46 -4.00 3.86
CA ALA A 12 -3.00 -3.96 2.51
C ALA A 12 -4.27 -3.10 2.46
N SER A 13 -4.47 -2.41 1.34
CA SER A 13 -5.75 -1.78 0.99
C SER A 13 -6.58 -2.76 0.18
N LEU A 14 -7.70 -3.21 0.74
CA LEU A 14 -8.64 -4.14 0.09
C LEU A 14 -9.54 -3.47 -0.94
N THR A 15 -9.52 -2.13 -1.02
CA THR A 15 -10.26 -1.40 -2.05
C THR A 15 -9.38 -1.10 -3.27
N LEU A 16 -8.09 -0.83 -3.03
CA LEU A 16 -7.16 -0.40 -4.07
C LEU A 16 -6.24 -1.54 -4.55
N GLY A 17 -6.18 -2.66 -3.83
CA GLY A 17 -5.33 -3.80 -4.17
C GLY A 17 -3.84 -3.51 -4.00
N VAL A 18 -3.45 -2.71 -2.99
CA VAL A 18 -2.05 -2.31 -2.74
C VAL A 18 -1.57 -2.73 -1.36
N PHE A 19 -0.29 -3.08 -1.26
CA PHE A 19 0.40 -3.29 0.00
C PHE A 19 1.10 -2.00 0.45
N VAL A 20 0.91 -1.63 1.71
CA VAL A 20 1.40 -0.38 2.32
C VAL A 20 2.05 -0.66 3.67
N CYS A 21 2.92 0.24 4.13
CA CYS A 21 3.50 0.15 5.46
C CYS A 21 2.49 0.58 6.54
N GLN A 22 2.81 0.32 7.81
CA GLN A 22 1.97 0.73 8.95
C GLN A 22 1.68 2.23 8.98
N ALA A 23 2.66 3.10 8.70
CA ALA A 23 2.44 4.54 8.70
C ALA A 23 1.44 4.97 7.61
N CYS A 24 1.59 4.43 6.39
CA CYS A 24 0.67 4.70 5.29
C CYS A 24 -0.73 4.13 5.58
N SER A 25 -0.85 3.00 6.29
CA SER A 25 -2.17 2.45 6.64
C SER A 25 -2.97 3.40 7.52
N LEU A 26 -2.33 4.21 8.36
CA LEU A 26 -3.00 5.27 9.14
C LEU A 26 -3.58 6.37 8.25
N LEU A 27 -2.88 6.76 7.17
CA LEU A 27 -3.41 7.70 6.19
C LEU A 27 -4.59 7.11 5.44
N HIS A 28 -4.53 5.83 5.06
CA HIS A 28 -5.67 5.18 4.42
C HIS A 28 -6.89 5.08 5.34
N ARG A 29 -6.69 4.87 6.66
CA ARG A 29 -7.77 4.88 7.66
C ARG A 29 -8.46 6.24 7.81
N SER A 30 -7.82 7.35 7.43
CA SER A 30 -8.46 8.67 7.45
C SER A 30 -9.38 8.91 6.25
N ILE A 31 -9.35 8.03 5.24
CA ILE A 31 -10.20 8.07 4.03
C ILE A 31 -10.98 6.74 3.80
N PRO A 32 -11.79 6.29 4.77
CA PRO A 32 -12.37 4.94 4.78
C PRO A 32 -13.38 4.65 3.64
N HIS A 33 -13.91 5.69 3.01
CA HIS A 33 -14.79 5.60 1.85
C HIS A 33 -14.02 5.39 0.52
N ILE A 34 -12.69 5.58 0.54
CA ILE A 34 -11.79 5.39 -0.61
C ILE A 34 -10.92 4.15 -0.42
N SER A 35 -10.44 3.91 0.81
CA SER A 35 -9.57 2.79 1.09
C SER A 35 -9.90 2.13 2.42
N GLN A 36 -10.26 0.85 2.37
CA GLN A 36 -10.32 -0.02 3.53
C GLN A 36 -9.02 -0.81 3.66
N VAL A 37 -8.45 -0.88 4.86
CA VAL A 37 -7.17 -1.56 5.11
C VAL A 37 -7.31 -2.76 6.04
N LYS A 38 -6.52 -3.79 5.79
CA LYS A 38 -6.41 -5.04 6.56
C LYS A 38 -4.94 -5.35 6.84
N SER A 39 -4.62 -5.95 8.00
CA SER A 39 -3.26 -6.41 8.28
C SER A 39 -2.95 -7.61 7.39
N VAL A 40 -1.71 -7.71 6.89
CA VAL A 40 -1.29 -8.89 6.12
C VAL A 40 -1.35 -10.17 6.97
N GLN A 41 -1.28 -10.04 8.29
CA GLN A 41 -1.39 -11.14 9.24
C GLN A 41 -2.83 -11.54 9.60
N ASP A 42 -3.84 -10.76 9.19
CA ASP A 42 -5.24 -11.10 9.46
C ASP A 42 -5.71 -12.28 8.59
N THR A 43 -6.88 -12.83 8.89
CA THR A 43 -7.52 -13.81 8.02
C THR A 43 -7.98 -13.17 6.71
N TRP A 44 -7.71 -13.85 5.61
CA TRP A 44 -8.04 -13.42 4.25
C TRP A 44 -9.13 -14.29 3.64
N GLU A 45 -10.05 -13.65 2.93
CA GLU A 45 -10.99 -14.31 2.05
C GLU A 45 -10.33 -14.55 0.69
N ASP A 46 -10.71 -15.61 -0.02
CA ASP A 46 -10.13 -15.95 -1.34
C ASP A 46 -10.26 -14.79 -2.34
N SER A 47 -11.39 -14.08 -2.31
CA SER A 47 -11.64 -12.90 -3.17
C SER A 47 -10.68 -11.73 -2.89
N GLU A 48 -10.25 -11.56 -1.65
CA GLU A 48 -9.28 -10.53 -1.27
C GLU A 48 -7.89 -10.92 -1.77
N VAL A 49 -7.52 -12.20 -1.64
CA VAL A 49 -6.25 -12.73 -2.16
C VAL A 49 -6.19 -12.57 -3.68
N GLU A 50 -7.28 -12.90 -4.40
CA GLU A 50 -7.38 -12.76 -5.85
C GLU A 50 -7.24 -11.29 -6.28
N LEU A 51 -7.87 -10.35 -5.56
CA LEU A 51 -7.69 -8.93 -5.81
C LEU A 51 -6.22 -8.51 -5.66
N MET A 52 -5.56 -8.94 -4.58
CA MET A 52 -4.16 -8.60 -4.35
C MET A 52 -3.23 -9.20 -5.40
N ALA A 53 -3.53 -10.41 -5.88
CA ALA A 53 -2.78 -11.07 -6.94
C ALA A 53 -2.97 -10.38 -8.31
N THR A 54 -4.19 -9.90 -8.59
CA THR A 54 -4.54 -9.25 -9.86
C THR A 54 -4.02 -7.82 -9.95
N MET A 55 -4.11 -7.06 -8.84
CA MET A 55 -3.61 -5.69 -8.79
C MET A 55 -2.15 -5.65 -8.31
N GLY A 56 -1.93 -5.72 -7.01
CA GLY A 56 -0.63 -5.49 -6.40
C GLY A 56 -0.03 -4.11 -6.70
N ASN A 57 1.11 -3.81 -6.09
CA ASN A 57 1.74 -2.48 -6.22
C ASN A 57 2.21 -2.19 -7.65
N GLY A 58 2.54 -3.22 -8.44
CA GLY A 58 2.94 -3.08 -9.84
C GLY A 58 1.81 -2.56 -10.73
N ALA A 59 0.67 -3.25 -10.76
CA ALA A 59 -0.48 -2.81 -11.57
C ALA A 59 -1.08 -1.52 -11.00
N ALA A 60 -1.09 -1.34 -9.68
CA ALA A 60 -1.54 -0.11 -9.06
C ALA A 60 -0.68 1.09 -9.48
N LYS A 61 0.65 0.95 -9.55
CA LYS A 61 1.52 2.00 -10.09
C LYS A 61 1.17 2.32 -11.54
N ALA A 62 0.98 1.32 -12.38
CA ALA A 62 0.59 1.53 -13.78
C ALA A 62 -0.78 2.22 -13.93
N LYS A 63 -1.72 1.97 -13.00
CA LYS A 63 -3.07 2.53 -13.00
C LYS A 63 -3.13 3.94 -12.41
N TYR A 64 -2.60 4.12 -11.20
CA TYR A 64 -2.77 5.34 -10.41
C TYR A 64 -1.64 6.36 -10.66
N GLU A 65 -0.44 5.91 -11.04
CA GLU A 65 0.70 6.80 -11.33
C GLU A 65 0.92 7.02 -12.85
N GLN A 66 -0.01 6.60 -13.71
CA GLN A 66 0.15 6.65 -15.18
C GLN A 66 0.50 8.04 -15.72
N LYS A 67 -0.01 9.09 -15.06
CA LYS A 67 0.10 10.48 -15.49
C LYS A 67 0.93 11.34 -14.53
N VAL A 68 1.73 10.72 -13.68
CA VAL A 68 2.63 11.45 -12.75
C VAL A 68 3.80 12.02 -13.56
N PRO A 69 3.98 13.35 -13.62
CA PRO A 69 5.11 13.95 -14.33
C PRO A 69 6.45 13.58 -13.70
N ALA A 70 7.51 13.54 -14.51
CA ALA A 70 8.86 13.18 -14.04
C ALA A 70 9.42 14.14 -12.97
N PHE A 71 8.94 15.38 -12.93
CA PHE A 71 9.33 16.38 -11.93
C PHE A 71 8.49 16.34 -10.65
N TYR A 72 7.46 15.49 -10.59
CA TYR A 72 6.60 15.42 -9.40
C TYR A 72 7.37 14.77 -8.25
N TYR A 73 7.42 15.46 -7.12
CA TYR A 73 8.11 14.96 -5.94
C TYR A 73 7.40 13.72 -5.39
N ARG A 74 8.16 12.64 -5.17
CA ARG A 74 7.64 11.42 -4.54
C ARG A 74 8.03 11.41 -3.08
N PRO A 75 7.05 11.49 -2.15
CA PRO A 75 7.36 11.51 -0.74
C PRO A 75 8.04 10.23 -0.26
N THR A 76 8.85 10.39 0.78
CA THR A 76 9.55 9.33 1.49
C THR A 76 9.21 9.39 2.98
N HIS A 77 9.56 8.34 3.72
CA HIS A 77 9.29 8.25 5.16
C HIS A 77 10.08 9.26 6.02
N THR A 78 10.98 10.05 5.42
CA THR A 78 11.82 11.03 6.12
C THR A 78 11.34 12.48 5.96
N ASP A 79 10.34 12.74 5.13
CA ASP A 79 10.05 14.12 4.71
C ASP A 79 9.46 15.02 5.80
N CYS A 80 8.76 14.43 6.78
CA CYS A 80 8.13 15.16 7.87
C CYS A 80 8.89 15.02 9.20
N LYS A 81 10.16 14.60 9.16
CA LYS A 81 11.02 14.51 10.35
C LYS A 81 11.59 15.85 10.75
#